data_AF-A0A6J5XJY9-F1
#
_entry.id   AF-A0A6J5XJY9-F1
#
_cell.length_a   1.000
_cell.length_b   1.000
_cell.length_c   1.000
_cell.angle_alpha   90.00
_cell.angle_beta   90.00
_cell.angle_gamma   90.00
#
_symmetry.space_group_name_H-M   'P 1'
#
loop_
_entity.id
_entity.type
_entity.pdbx_description
1 polymer ?
#
loop_
_entity_poly.entity_id
_entity_poly.type
_entity_poly.pdbx_seq_one_letter_code
_entity_poly.pdbx_strand_id
1 'polypeptide(L)'
;MSDFITDSSNIDVLKAKILVVESTFVDDSVKVEHAREYGHMHLSEIISHAEKFENKAILLIHFSARYTVKEIEQAVSVLPSPLAGRVFALTEGI
;
A
#
# COMPACT_ATOMS: atom_id res chain seq x y z
N MET A 1 0.15 -8.29 9.37
CA MET A 1 -0.58 -7.10 8.88
C MET A 1 -1.06 -7.19 7.44
N SER A 2 -0.44 -7.98 6.53
CA SER A 2 -1.15 -8.48 5.31
C SER A 2 -2.44 -9.24 5.63
N ASP A 3 -2.59 -9.69 6.88
CA ASP A 3 -3.75 -10.43 7.36
C ASP A 3 -5.04 -9.72 6.96
N PHE A 4 -5.07 -8.38 6.98
CA PHE A 4 -6.20 -7.59 6.49
C PHE A 4 -6.62 -7.95 5.04
N ILE A 5 -5.65 -8.10 4.12
CA ILE A 5 -5.90 -8.40 2.70
C ILE A 5 -6.34 -9.86 2.51
N THR A 6 -5.88 -10.75 3.39
CA THR A 6 -6.17 -12.19 3.28
C THR A 6 -7.34 -12.65 4.12
N ASP A 7 -7.77 -11.86 5.11
CA ASP A 7 -8.85 -12.19 6.02
C ASP A 7 -10.19 -12.04 5.34
N SER A 8 -10.93 -13.14 5.27
CA SER A 8 -12.26 -13.20 4.71
C SER A 8 -13.25 -12.25 5.37
N SER A 9 -13.05 -11.87 6.64
CA SER A 9 -13.91 -10.91 7.33
C SER A 9 -13.80 -9.50 6.75
N ASN A 10 -12.72 -9.19 6.03
CA ASN A 10 -12.41 -7.86 5.52
C ASN A 10 -12.70 -7.69 4.03
N ILE A 11 -13.43 -8.64 3.41
CA ILE A 11 -13.68 -8.66 1.97
C ILE A 11 -14.35 -7.37 1.46
N ASP A 12 -15.18 -6.73 2.27
CA ASP A 12 -15.87 -5.50 1.90
C ASP A 12 -14.90 -4.33 1.66
N VAL A 13 -13.77 -4.31 2.37
CA VAL A 13 -12.74 -3.28 2.20
C VAL A 13 -12.05 -3.40 0.84
N LEU A 14 -11.81 -4.64 0.38
CA LEU A 14 -11.23 -4.92 -0.94
C LEU A 14 -12.20 -4.56 -2.10
N LYS A 15 -13.49 -4.43 -1.80
CA LYS A 15 -14.57 -4.06 -2.73
C LYS A 15 -15.01 -2.61 -2.59
N ALA A 16 -14.50 -1.88 -1.60
CA ALA A 16 -14.82 -0.48 -1.40
C ALA A 16 -14.49 0.33 -2.66
N LYS A 17 -15.27 1.37 -2.98
CA LYS A 17 -15.01 2.20 -4.16
C LYS A 17 -13.62 2.85 -4.08
N ILE A 18 -13.26 3.37 -2.91
CA ILE A 18 -11.96 3.97 -2.60
C ILE A 18 -11.45 3.32 -1.31
N LEU A 19 -10.23 2.82 -1.35
CA LEU A 19 -9.52 2.29 -0.18
C LEU A 19 -8.47 3.31 0.26
N VAL A 20 -8.50 3.71 1.53
CA VAL A 20 -7.40 4.45 2.16
C VAL A 20 -6.67 3.47 3.07
N VAL A 21 -5.38 3.26 2.86
CA VAL A 21 -4.60 2.24 3.58
C VAL A 21 -3.18 2.73 3.83
N GLU A 22 -2.58 2.32 4.95
CA GLU A 22 -1.18 2.65 5.20
C GLU A 22 -0.23 1.91 4.25
N SER A 23 0.92 2.53 3.97
CA SER A 23 2.07 1.89 3.33
C SER A 23 3.34 2.53 3.88
N THR A 24 3.71 2.12 5.09
CA THR A 24 4.83 2.74 5.82
C THR A 24 6.17 2.59 5.12
N PHE A 25 6.40 1.46 4.44
CA PHE A 25 7.63 1.17 3.70
C PHE A 25 7.36 0.91 2.22
N VAL A 26 8.19 1.48 1.35
CA VAL A 26 7.97 1.49 -0.11
C VAL A 26 9.17 0.98 -0.92
N ASP A 27 10.25 0.56 -0.26
CA ASP A 27 11.48 0.08 -0.89
C ASP A 27 12.01 -1.18 -0.18
N ASP A 28 13.05 -1.81 -0.73
CA ASP A 28 13.58 -3.05 -0.16
C ASP A 28 14.56 -2.82 1.03
N SER A 29 14.64 -1.60 1.56
CA SER A 29 15.50 -1.29 2.71
C SER A 29 14.98 -1.91 4.01
N VAL A 30 13.67 -2.15 4.09
CA VAL A 30 13.01 -2.80 5.21
C VAL A 30 12.32 -4.06 4.73
N LYS A 31 12.63 -5.19 5.34
CA LYS A 31 11.96 -6.45 5.02
C LYS A 31 10.50 -6.41 5.45
N VAL A 32 9.63 -7.07 4.70
CA VAL A 32 8.20 -7.22 5.00
C VAL A 32 7.99 -7.78 6.42
N GLU A 33 8.81 -8.75 6.84
CA GLU A 33 8.70 -9.35 8.17
C GLU A 33 8.99 -8.33 9.28
N HIS A 34 9.94 -7.44 9.06
CA HIS A 34 10.27 -6.38 10.01
C HIS A 34 9.18 -5.31 10.05
N ALA A 35 8.63 -4.92 8.90
CA ALA A 35 7.47 -4.03 8.87
C ALA A 35 6.31 -4.60 9.73
N ARG A 36 6.02 -5.89 9.56
CA ARG A 36 4.98 -6.59 10.34
C ARG A 36 5.27 -6.67 11.83
N GLU A 37 6.51 -6.94 12.21
CA GLU A 37 6.95 -7.02 13.62
C GLU A 37 6.61 -5.74 14.39
N TYR A 38 6.74 -4.59 13.72
CA TYR A 38 6.43 -3.27 14.29
C TYR A 38 5.00 -2.79 13.99
N GLY A 39 4.14 -3.65 13.44
CA GLY A 39 2.76 -3.31 13.14
C GLY A 39 2.62 -2.26 12.03
N HIS A 40 3.42 -2.38 10.99
CA HIS A 40 3.36 -1.54 9.79
C HIS A 40 3.17 -2.39 8.53
N MET A 41 2.65 -1.76 7.47
CA MET A 41 2.51 -2.37 6.15
C MET A 41 3.65 -2.01 5.20
N HIS A 42 4.09 -3.00 4.42
CA HIS A 42 5.03 -2.81 3.31
C HIS A 42 4.29 -2.77 1.96
N LEU A 43 4.69 -1.89 1.04
CA LEU A 43 4.09 -1.78 -0.30
C LEU A 43 4.08 -3.13 -1.05
N SER A 44 5.14 -3.92 -0.90
CA SER A 44 5.27 -5.27 -1.46
C SER A 44 4.13 -6.22 -1.06
N GLU A 45 3.48 -6.01 0.09
CA GLU A 45 2.31 -6.81 0.50
C GLU A 45 1.06 -6.45 -0.33
N ILE A 46 0.92 -5.19 -0.73
CA ILE A 46 -0.14 -4.75 -1.64
C ILE A 46 0.13 -5.34 -3.02
N ILE A 47 1.38 -5.30 -3.49
CA ILE A 47 1.79 -5.85 -4.79
C ILE A 47 1.56 -7.37 -4.83
N SER A 48 1.95 -8.12 -3.79
CA SER A 48 1.81 -9.57 -3.76
C SER A 48 0.36 -10.06 -3.76
N HIS A 49 -0.57 -9.17 -3.41
CA HIS A 49 -2.01 -9.44 -3.37
C HIS A 49 -2.80 -8.57 -4.34
N ALA A 50 -2.15 -8.00 -5.37
CA ALA A 50 -2.75 -7.05 -6.30
C ALA A 50 -4.09 -7.51 -6.90
N GLU A 51 -4.20 -8.81 -7.22
CA GLU A 51 -5.40 -9.43 -7.80
C GLU A 51 -6.62 -9.45 -6.88
N LYS A 52 -6.44 -9.27 -5.56
CA LYS A 52 -7.54 -9.25 -4.59
C LYS A 52 -8.23 -7.89 -4.49
N PHE A 53 -7.59 -6.83 -4.99
CA PHE A 53 -8.13 -5.47 -4.90
C PHE A 53 -9.10 -5.19 -6.05
N GLU A 54 -10.38 -5.07 -5.71
CA GLU A 54 -11.45 -4.67 -6.63
C GLU A 54 -11.73 -3.15 -6.56
N ASN A 55 -10.98 -2.42 -5.73
CA ASN A 55 -11.17 -0.98 -5.54
C ASN A 55 -10.96 -0.17 -6.84
N LYS A 56 -11.74 0.90 -7.03
CA LYS A 56 -11.54 1.81 -8.17
C LYS A 56 -10.34 2.73 -7.97
N ALA A 57 -10.02 3.06 -6.73
CA ALA A 57 -8.83 3.80 -6.35
C ALA A 57 -8.32 3.34 -4.97
N ILE A 58 -7.00 3.36 -4.80
CA ILE A 58 -6.31 3.10 -3.53
C ILE A 58 -5.45 4.32 -3.22
N LEU A 59 -5.66 4.92 -2.04
CA LEU A 59 -4.86 6.03 -1.54
C LEU A 59 -3.96 5.52 -0.40
N LEU A 60 -2.66 5.55 -0.65
CA LEU A 60 -1.63 5.18 0.31
C LEU A 60 -1.33 6.36 1.22
N ILE A 61 -1.29 6.09 2.53
CA ILE A 61 -0.99 7.07 3.59
C ILE A 61 0.08 6.54 4.55
N HIS A 62 0.46 7.36 5.52
CA HIS A 62 1.30 6.96 6.65
C HIS A 62 2.69 6.44 6.24
N PHE A 63 3.36 7.17 5.34
CA PHE A 63 4.72 6.84 4.91
C PHE A 63 5.74 7.10 6.03
N SER A 64 6.79 6.28 6.10
CA SER A 64 7.92 6.54 6.99
C SER A 64 8.61 7.86 6.63
N ALA A 65 8.94 8.67 7.64
CA ALA A 65 9.67 9.93 7.49
C ALA A 65 11.06 9.81 6.84
N ARG A 66 11.56 8.59 6.63
CA ARG A 66 12.81 8.33 5.90
C ARG A 66 12.71 8.62 4.41
N TYR A 67 11.51 8.58 3.84
CA TYR A 67 11.31 8.75 2.41
C TYR A 67 10.99 10.20 2.07
N THR A 68 11.60 10.68 1.01
CA THR A 68 11.20 11.91 0.34
C THR A 68 9.93 11.70 -0.46
N VAL A 69 9.18 12.79 -0.72
CA VAL A 69 8.00 12.76 -1.60
C VAL A 69 8.32 12.13 -2.96
N LYS A 70 9.48 12.45 -3.53
CA LYS A 70 9.92 11.92 -4.83
C LYS A 70 10.14 10.40 -4.80
N GLU A 71 10.68 9.86 -3.71
CA GLU A 71 10.86 8.40 -3.56
C GLU A 71 9.52 7.68 -3.46
N ILE A 72 8.56 8.26 -2.72
CA ILE A 72 7.21 7.73 -2.60
C ILE A 72 6.51 7.73 -3.96
N GLU A 73 6.53 8.85 -4.68
CA GLU A 73 5.93 8.96 -6.01
C GLU A 73 6.57 8.00 -7.01
N GLN A 74 7.90 7.86 -6.97
CA GLN A 74 8.62 6.92 -7.82
C GLN A 74 8.19 5.48 -7.55
N ALA A 75 8.09 5.07 -6.27
CA ALA A 75 7.64 3.74 -5.90
C ALA A 75 6.20 3.45 -6.37
N VAL A 76 5.30 4.42 -6.28
CA VAL A 76 3.91 4.28 -6.75
C VAL A 76 3.82 4.26 -8.29
N SER A 77 4.64 5.06 -8.98
CA SER A 77 4.59 5.17 -10.44
C SER A 77 4.99 3.90 -11.19
N VAL A 78 5.78 3.02 -10.56
CA VAL A 78 6.26 1.76 -11.15
C VAL A 78 5.41 0.54 -10.76
N LEU A 79 4.29 0.75 -10.08
CA LEU A 79 3.42 -0.34 -9.66
C LEU A 79 2.91 -1.14 -10.87
N PRO A 80 2.91 -2.49 -10.79
CA PRO A 80 2.47 -3.34 -11.89
C PRO A 80 0.95 -3.33 -12.04
N SER A 81 0.46 -3.80 -13.18
CA SER A 81 -0.96 -4.18 -13.33
C SER A 81 -1.32 -5.26 -12.30
N PRO A 82 -2.53 -5.28 -11.72
CA PRO A 82 -3.65 -4.35 -11.95
C PRO A 82 -3.63 -3.07 -11.10
N LEU A 83 -2.56 -2.78 -10.36
CA LEU A 83 -2.47 -1.58 -9.49
C LEU A 83 -2.15 -0.30 -10.27
N ALA A 84 -1.40 -0.44 -11.37
CA ALA A 84 -1.02 0.65 -12.26
C ALA A 84 -2.23 1.57 -12.60
N GLY A 85 -2.06 2.89 -12.39
CA GLY A 85 -3.06 3.90 -12.73
C GLY A 85 -4.25 4.03 -11.77
N ARG A 86 -4.32 3.25 -10.69
CA ARG A 86 -5.36 3.40 -9.65
C ARG A 86 -4.84 3.48 -8.21
N VAL A 87 -3.53 3.42 -8.00
CA VAL A 87 -2.90 3.66 -6.70
C VAL A 87 -2.29 5.06 -6.67
N PHE A 88 -2.52 5.79 -5.59
CA PHE A 88 -2.09 7.17 -5.38
C PHE A 88 -1.40 7.28 -4.02
N ALA A 89 -0.43 8.18 -3.88
CA ALA A 89 0.18 8.53 -2.60
C ALA A 89 -0.38 9.86 -2.09
N LEU A 90 -0.73 9.92 -0.81
CA LEU A 90 -1.03 11.20 -0.15
C LEU A 90 0.30 11.86 0.24
N THR A 91 0.79 12.78 -0.60
CA THR A 91 2.06 13.50 -0.40
C THR A 91 1.87 14.99 -0.10
N GLU A 92 0.66 15.52 -0.26
CA GLU A 92 0.30 16.93 -0.08
C GLU A 92 -0.65 17.09 1.11
N GLY A 93 -0.51 18.19 1.85
CA GLY A 93 -1.42 18.55 2.95
C GLY A 93 -1.28 17.72 4.23
N ILE A 94 -0.13 17.07 4.41
CA ILE A 94 0.27 16.30 5.61
C ILE A 94 1.14 17.13 6.56
#